data_AF-A0AAW9NCP6-F1
#
_entry.id   AF-A0AAW9NCP6-F1
#
_cell.length_a   1.000
_cell.length_b   1.000
_cell.length_c   1.000
_cell.angle_alpha   90.00
_cell.angle_beta   90.00
_cell.angle_gamma   90.00
#
_symmetry.space_group_name_H-M   'P 1'
#
loop_
_entity.id
_entity.type
_entity.pdbx_description
1 polymer ?
#
loop_
_entity_poly.entity_id
_entity_poly.type
_entity_poly.pdbx_seq_one_letter_code
_entity_poly.pdbx_strand_id
1 'polypeptide(L)'
;MTRILTLIIAIAVVCSALPVSNITFAKENIEVVETPKASEPSGRYENKKVVSLSTKTKNAHIYYTLDGTLPNKNSNKYKENKPLIITKTTNLSVIAMKKGVSSKPATFAYIIKTKEKPLLQFVAMSDVHVGSHEMGDARYESFFDTIASIFPKPDAILSVGDMINDNGNDKPNDHKIVKEIFQDNLKRKNMTDTKIQMAIGNHDSTVAKMQEHYPAEWFTNQKNGYYETQIGGYYFFFLNGNNYNSDTAQRNWLKSRLAEIKSDPKNSNKPIFVNVHQPISNTVMDGQQASNPNLNIDLKDYPQVITLSGHSHLNTNDDRSIYQKDFTSLNLGSMSYIESDHGYQAVTEAGLAGRFEFPVSQALFIEVYKNRVEVERVALNADPGDVYEGGKWSAEPKPPFNSAGVTTGEKWVIELKGETIEEIKSNFKYTAANRNKVAPQFKRNSKVKVENLDAVPNLTFLQAKDDQMVHHYEVKVTKEKNGFVVENLKVFSNYMFSPIPDNMNIPLEGLDGQTNYKVEVTAVDSYGNKSSSIQEAFKTGGTPPEITPIEDGKMQ
;
A
#
# COMPACT_ATOMS: atom_id res chain seq x y z
N MET A 1 -52.21 -16.26 -61.62
CA MET A 1 -53.44 -15.97 -60.86
C MET A 1 -53.14 -14.81 -59.91
N THR A 2 -53.97 -13.78 -60.00
CA THR A 2 -54.25 -12.72 -59.00
C THR A 2 -53.11 -11.86 -58.44
N ARG A 3 -53.08 -10.62 -58.97
CA ARG A 3 -52.66 -9.34 -58.36
C ARG A 3 -53.03 -9.21 -56.88
N ILE A 4 -52.18 -8.55 -56.08
CA ILE A 4 -52.60 -7.48 -55.14
C ILE A 4 -51.53 -6.36 -55.16
N LEU A 5 -52.03 -5.15 -55.44
CA LEU A 5 -51.36 -3.85 -55.34
C LEU A 5 -51.10 -3.49 -53.87
N THR A 6 -49.97 -2.85 -53.56
CA THR A 6 -50.01 -1.67 -52.67
C THR A 6 -48.92 -0.68 -53.08
N LEU A 7 -49.40 0.52 -53.42
CA LEU A 7 -48.67 1.70 -53.85
C LEU A 7 -48.16 2.42 -52.58
N ILE A 8 -46.87 2.71 -52.47
CA ILE A 8 -46.36 3.70 -51.50
C ILE A 8 -45.62 4.80 -52.26
N ILE A 9 -46.13 6.01 -52.05
CA ILE A 9 -45.73 7.29 -52.62
C ILE A 9 -44.38 7.69 -52.02
N ALA A 10 -43.37 7.92 -52.86
CA ALA A 10 -42.12 8.55 -52.44
C ALA A 10 -42.33 10.07 -52.38
N ILE A 11 -42.40 10.63 -51.17
CA ILE A 11 -42.31 12.07 -50.93
C ILE A 11 -40.82 12.42 -50.82
N ALA A 12 -40.30 13.16 -51.78
CA ALA A 12 -38.99 13.77 -51.71
C ALA A 12 -39.04 14.97 -50.74
N VAL A 13 -38.43 14.83 -49.56
CA VAL A 13 -38.15 15.97 -48.68
C VAL A 13 -36.79 16.55 -49.08
N VAL A 14 -36.82 17.71 -49.72
CA VAL A 14 -35.63 18.55 -49.92
C VAL A 14 -35.28 19.17 -48.58
N CYS A 15 -34.34 18.57 -47.85
CA CYS A 15 -33.71 19.21 -46.70
C CYS A 15 -32.73 20.26 -47.22
N SER A 16 -33.12 21.54 -47.16
CA SER A 16 -32.19 22.66 -47.21
C SER A 16 -31.31 22.62 -45.96
N ALA A 17 -30.02 22.32 -46.16
CA ALA A 17 -29.02 22.40 -45.11
C ALA A 17 -28.86 23.87 -44.68
N LEU A 18 -29.30 24.21 -43.47
CA LEU A 18 -28.84 25.41 -42.78
C LEU A 18 -27.40 25.15 -42.32
N PRO A 19 -26.47 26.12 -42.43
CA PRO A 19 -25.13 25.96 -41.91
C PRO A 19 -25.21 25.93 -40.39
N VAL A 20 -25.01 24.75 -39.81
CA VAL A 20 -24.69 24.62 -38.39
C VAL A 20 -23.40 25.38 -38.19
N SER A 21 -23.47 26.48 -37.44
CA SER A 21 -22.31 27.24 -37.03
C SER A 21 -21.41 26.29 -36.26
N ASN A 22 -20.21 26.03 -36.79
CA ASN A 22 -19.16 25.31 -36.06
C ASN A 22 -18.86 26.12 -34.79
N ILE A 23 -19.44 25.73 -33.66
CA ILE A 23 -18.91 26.10 -32.35
C ILE A 23 -17.64 25.28 -32.20
N THR A 24 -16.52 25.82 -32.68
CA THR A 24 -15.19 25.37 -32.26
C THR A 24 -15.07 25.74 -30.79
N PHE A 25 -15.30 24.77 -29.89
CA PHE A 25 -14.76 24.87 -28.54
C PHE A 25 -13.27 25.09 -28.68
N ALA A 26 -12.79 26.27 -28.26
CA ALA A 26 -11.37 26.51 -28.13
C ALA A 26 -10.83 25.40 -27.21
N LYS A 27 -9.98 24.54 -27.76
CA LYS A 27 -9.22 23.58 -26.97
C LYS A 27 -8.30 24.43 -26.10
N GLU A 28 -8.71 24.75 -24.88
CA GLU A 28 -7.82 25.40 -23.92
C GLU A 28 -6.60 24.49 -23.80
N ASN A 29 -5.45 24.98 -24.26
CA ASN A 29 -4.17 24.33 -24.00
C ASN A 29 -3.93 24.48 -22.49
N ILE A 30 -4.37 23.48 -21.72
CA ILE A 30 -4.04 23.38 -20.30
C ILE A 30 -2.51 23.32 -20.21
N GLU A 31 -1.92 24.34 -19.59
CA GLU A 31 -0.47 24.45 -19.40
C GLU A 31 -0.01 23.29 -18.50
N VAL A 32 0.57 22.24 -19.10
CA VAL A 32 1.09 21.08 -18.34
C VAL A 32 2.35 21.51 -17.59
N VAL A 33 2.31 21.38 -16.27
CA VAL A 33 3.48 21.63 -15.40
C VAL A 33 4.20 20.30 -15.17
N GLU A 34 5.50 20.25 -15.49
CA GLU A 34 6.32 19.04 -15.35
C GLU A 34 6.67 18.77 -13.89
N THR A 35 6.50 17.50 -13.49
CA THR A 35 6.86 17.00 -12.15
C THR A 35 8.33 17.30 -11.83
N PRO A 36 8.64 17.82 -10.62
CA PRO A 36 10.01 18.07 -10.23
C PRO A 36 10.86 16.80 -10.18
N LYS A 37 12.17 16.96 -10.40
CA LYS A 37 13.18 15.92 -10.22
C LYS A 37 14.12 16.28 -9.08
N ALA A 38 14.53 15.28 -8.32
CA ALA A 38 15.62 15.37 -7.37
C ALA A 38 16.97 15.07 -8.03
N SER A 39 18.03 15.73 -7.56
CA SER A 39 19.41 15.50 -8.02
C SER A 39 19.98 14.15 -7.57
N GLU A 40 19.50 13.63 -6.45
CA GLU A 40 19.85 12.31 -5.91
C GLU A 40 18.63 11.39 -6.06
N PRO A 41 18.79 10.18 -6.63
CA PRO A 41 17.69 9.23 -6.75
C PRO A 41 17.21 8.74 -5.38
N SER A 42 15.98 8.22 -5.33
CA SER A 42 15.51 7.48 -4.16
C SER A 42 16.43 6.27 -3.90
N GLY A 43 16.64 5.91 -2.63
CA GLY A 43 17.42 4.74 -2.26
C GLY A 43 18.05 4.81 -0.88
N ARG A 44 18.96 3.86 -0.61
CA ARG A 44 19.71 3.72 0.64
C ARG A 44 21.04 4.48 0.61
N TYR A 45 21.35 5.18 1.69
CA TYR A 45 22.59 5.96 1.83
C TYR A 45 23.21 5.87 3.22
N GLU A 46 24.53 5.83 3.32
CA GLU A 46 25.27 5.68 4.61
C GLU A 46 25.60 7.00 5.31
N ASN A 47 25.23 8.13 4.69
CA ASN A 47 25.45 9.48 5.22
C ASN A 47 24.31 10.39 4.76
N LYS A 48 24.24 11.57 5.37
CA LYS A 48 23.34 12.65 4.94
C LYS A 48 23.46 12.90 3.43
N LYS A 49 22.35 13.30 2.82
CA LYS A 49 22.28 13.67 1.40
C LYS A 49 21.96 15.14 1.21
N VAL A 50 22.61 15.72 0.20
CA VAL A 50 22.35 17.09 -0.26
C VAL A 50 21.56 16.96 -1.55
N VAL A 51 20.30 17.37 -1.52
CA VAL A 51 19.33 17.15 -2.60
C VAL A 51 18.89 18.48 -3.16
N SER A 52 19.15 18.68 -4.46
CA SER A 52 18.61 19.81 -5.22
C SER A 52 17.36 19.38 -5.98
N LEU A 53 16.38 20.27 -6.07
CA LEU A 53 15.16 20.06 -6.86
C LEU A 53 15.17 20.92 -8.12
N SER A 54 14.61 20.40 -9.20
CA SER A 54 14.48 21.12 -10.48
C SER A 54 13.20 20.74 -11.22
N THR A 55 12.69 21.61 -12.08
CA THR A 55 11.60 21.31 -13.02
C THR A 55 11.94 21.92 -14.37
N LYS A 56 11.50 21.29 -15.46
CA LYS A 56 11.69 21.83 -16.81
C LYS A 56 10.69 22.96 -17.13
N THR A 57 9.61 23.09 -16.36
CA THR A 57 8.64 24.16 -16.57
C THR A 57 9.22 25.50 -16.13
N LYS A 58 9.60 26.32 -17.11
CA LYS A 58 10.13 27.66 -16.87
C LYS A 58 9.18 28.51 -16.02
N ASN A 59 9.75 29.21 -15.04
CA ASN A 59 9.06 30.09 -14.08
C ASN A 59 8.06 29.39 -13.15
N ALA A 60 8.09 28.05 -13.06
CA ALA A 60 7.33 27.33 -12.04
C ALA A 60 8.02 27.43 -10.67
N HIS A 61 7.23 27.31 -9.61
CA HIS A 61 7.72 27.24 -8.23
C HIS A 61 7.57 25.82 -7.70
N ILE A 62 8.64 25.27 -7.11
CA ILE A 62 8.61 23.94 -6.50
C ILE A 62 8.23 24.07 -5.03
N TYR A 63 7.29 23.24 -4.58
CA TYR A 63 6.87 23.10 -3.19
C TYR A 63 7.13 21.67 -2.71
N TYR A 64 7.50 21.52 -1.44
CA TYR A 64 7.87 20.22 -0.89
C TYR A 64 7.47 20.03 0.57
N THR A 65 7.41 18.76 0.96
CA THR A 65 7.24 18.26 2.32
C THR A 65 8.31 17.20 2.61
N LEU A 66 8.60 16.96 3.89
CA LEU A 66 9.62 15.98 4.32
C LEU A 66 9.01 14.84 5.14
N ASP A 67 7.69 14.83 5.27
CA ASP A 67 6.92 13.81 5.99
C ASP A 67 6.07 12.96 5.03
N GLY A 68 6.30 13.05 3.73
CA GLY A 68 5.57 12.30 2.71
C GLY A 68 4.15 12.80 2.41
N THR A 69 3.71 13.92 2.99
CA THR A 69 2.39 14.53 2.71
C THR A 69 2.38 15.30 1.38
N LEU A 70 1.23 15.41 0.73
CA LEU A 70 1.08 16.06 -0.58
C LEU A 70 1.35 17.56 -0.42
N PRO A 71 2.42 18.10 -1.05
CA PRO A 71 2.68 19.53 -0.93
C PRO A 71 1.63 20.34 -1.67
N ASN A 72 1.38 21.55 -1.19
CA ASN A 72 0.52 22.54 -1.82
C ASN A 72 1.20 23.91 -1.78
N LYS A 73 0.52 24.95 -2.25
CA LYS A 73 1.04 26.33 -2.29
C LYS A 73 1.45 26.90 -0.92
N ASN A 74 0.95 26.33 0.18
CA ASN A 74 1.29 26.74 1.54
C ASN A 74 2.42 25.90 2.16
N SER A 75 2.90 24.86 1.47
CA SER A 75 4.04 24.04 1.90
C SER A 75 5.36 24.79 1.70
N ASN A 76 6.48 24.14 2.04
CA ASN A 76 7.79 24.78 1.92
C ASN A 76 8.11 25.03 0.44
N LYS A 77 8.34 26.30 0.08
CA LYS A 77 8.83 26.68 -1.24
C LYS A 77 10.33 26.40 -1.34
N TYR A 78 10.73 25.58 -2.32
CA TYR A 78 12.13 25.30 -2.59
C TYR A 78 12.85 26.54 -3.13
N LYS A 79 14.10 26.74 -2.69
CA LYS A 79 14.96 27.84 -3.13
C LYS A 79 16.18 27.24 -3.83
N GLU A 80 16.38 27.55 -5.11
CA GLU A 80 17.42 26.92 -5.94
C GLU A 80 18.83 27.05 -5.38
N ASN A 81 19.12 28.13 -4.65
CA ASN A 81 20.41 28.37 -4.00
C ASN A 81 20.55 27.70 -2.61
N LYS A 82 19.57 26.91 -2.16
CA LYS A 82 19.58 26.24 -0.86
C LYS A 82 19.10 24.79 -1.00
N PRO A 83 20.00 23.86 -1.38
CA PRO A 83 19.70 22.44 -1.42
C PRO A 83 19.19 21.89 -0.07
N LEU A 84 18.38 20.85 -0.12
CA LEU A 84 17.84 20.17 1.05
C LEU A 84 18.90 19.26 1.67
N ILE A 85 19.05 19.30 2.99
CA ILE A 85 19.99 18.42 3.71
C ILE A 85 19.19 17.34 4.43
N ILE A 86 19.16 16.14 3.87
CA ILE A 86 18.46 14.98 4.40
C ILE A 86 19.39 14.22 5.33
N THR A 87 19.08 14.19 6.62
CA THR A 87 19.97 13.62 7.67
C THR A 87 19.45 12.34 8.31
N LYS A 88 18.19 12.00 8.07
CA LYS A 88 17.51 10.79 8.55
C LYS A 88 16.58 10.26 7.45
N THR A 89 16.07 9.04 7.61
CA THR A 89 15.11 8.47 6.66
C THR A 89 13.95 9.44 6.41
N THR A 90 13.65 9.72 5.14
CA THR A 90 12.71 10.79 4.74
C THR A 90 12.04 10.44 3.41
N ASN A 91 10.72 10.58 3.37
CA ASN A 91 9.94 10.67 2.13
C ASN A 91 9.79 12.15 1.74
N LEU A 92 10.54 12.58 0.72
CA LEU A 92 10.49 13.93 0.16
C LEU A 92 9.44 13.98 -0.96
N SER A 93 8.28 14.58 -0.69
CA SER A 93 7.24 14.76 -1.70
C SER A 93 7.32 16.17 -2.31
N VAL A 94 7.10 16.27 -3.61
CA VAL A 94 7.29 17.51 -4.38
C VAL A 94 6.20 17.74 -5.42
N ILE A 95 5.85 19.01 -5.64
CA ILE A 95 5.09 19.48 -6.81
C ILE A 95 5.75 20.73 -7.39
N ALA A 96 5.55 20.97 -8.69
CA ALA A 96 5.77 22.27 -9.30
C ALA A 96 4.42 22.97 -9.50
N MET A 97 4.38 24.28 -9.36
CA MET A 97 3.19 25.09 -9.64
C MET A 97 3.50 26.28 -10.53
N LYS A 98 2.63 26.55 -11.49
CA LYS A 98 2.68 27.74 -12.35
C LYS A 98 1.26 28.24 -12.63
N LYS A 99 1.03 29.54 -12.39
CA LYS A 99 -0.27 30.21 -12.61
C LYS A 99 -1.47 29.45 -12.01
N GLY A 100 -1.28 28.84 -10.83
CA GLY A 100 -2.33 28.08 -10.14
C GLY A 100 -2.47 26.61 -10.59
N VAL A 101 -1.80 26.20 -11.67
CA VAL A 101 -1.76 24.79 -12.11
C VAL A 101 -0.62 24.06 -11.43
N SER A 102 -0.90 22.88 -10.87
CA SER A 102 0.09 21.98 -10.26
C SER A 102 0.53 20.88 -11.21
N SER A 103 1.77 20.42 -11.10
CA SER A 103 2.24 19.18 -11.71
C SER A 103 1.59 17.97 -11.03
N LYS A 104 1.77 16.77 -11.62
CA LYS A 104 1.64 15.53 -10.84
C LYS A 104 2.64 15.57 -9.67
N PRO A 105 2.31 15.03 -8.49
CA PRO A 105 3.28 14.89 -7.41
C PRO A 105 4.27 13.76 -7.70
N ALA A 106 5.43 13.82 -7.03
CA ALA A 106 6.36 12.69 -6.90
C ALA A 106 6.88 12.62 -5.47
N THR A 107 7.24 11.41 -5.02
CA THR A 107 7.88 11.20 -3.72
C THR A 107 9.21 10.46 -3.90
N PHE A 108 10.27 11.04 -3.34
CA PHE A 108 11.61 10.45 -3.29
C PHE A 108 11.94 9.97 -1.88
N ALA A 109 12.33 8.71 -1.74
CA ALA A 109 12.66 8.11 -0.46
C ALA A 109 14.17 8.08 -0.25
N TYR A 110 14.64 8.66 0.86
CA TYR A 110 16.04 8.62 1.25
C TYR A 110 16.17 7.82 2.53
N ILE A 111 16.57 6.55 2.44
CA ILE A 111 16.80 5.69 3.63
C ILE A 111 18.22 5.95 4.13
N ILE A 112 18.34 6.67 5.25
CA ILE A 112 19.64 7.05 5.80
C ILE A 112 20.07 6.05 6.87
N LYS A 113 21.17 5.34 6.62
CA LYS A 113 21.76 4.34 7.50
C LYS A 113 23.05 4.84 8.13
N THR A 114 23.47 4.17 9.20
CA THR A 114 24.80 4.39 9.80
C THR A 114 25.88 3.73 8.94
N LYS A 115 27.16 3.88 9.34
CA LYS A 115 28.29 3.18 8.69
C LYS A 115 28.44 1.72 9.13
N GLU A 116 27.67 1.28 10.13
CA GLU A 116 27.68 -0.12 10.54
C GLU A 116 27.25 -0.99 9.36
N LYS A 117 28.02 -2.02 9.06
CA LYS A 117 27.69 -2.95 7.97
C LYS A 117 26.83 -4.09 8.52
N PRO A 118 25.70 -4.39 7.88
CA PRO A 118 24.93 -5.58 8.24
C PRO A 118 25.70 -6.85 7.89
N LEU A 119 25.41 -7.91 8.64
CA LEU A 119 25.93 -9.27 8.47
C LEU A 119 25.14 -10.06 7.41
N LEU A 120 23.93 -9.60 7.09
CA LEU A 120 23.03 -10.17 6.10
C LEU A 120 22.05 -9.09 5.64
N GLN A 121 21.78 -8.99 4.34
CA GLN A 121 20.78 -8.10 3.74
C GLN A 121 19.91 -8.88 2.75
N PHE A 122 18.60 -8.89 2.95
CA PHE A 122 17.69 -9.57 2.05
C PHE A 122 16.34 -8.86 1.93
N VAL A 123 15.67 -9.10 0.81
CA VAL A 123 14.28 -8.65 0.59
C VAL A 123 13.35 -9.83 0.87
N ALA A 124 12.25 -9.59 1.58
CA ALA A 124 11.18 -10.55 1.76
C ALA A 124 9.87 -9.98 1.20
N MET A 125 9.28 -10.71 0.25
CA MET A 125 8.04 -10.35 -0.44
C MET A 125 7.09 -11.55 -0.49
N SER A 126 5.84 -11.31 -0.87
CA SER A 126 4.81 -12.33 -1.07
C SER A 126 3.75 -11.83 -2.06
N ASP A 127 2.85 -12.72 -2.50
CA ASP A 127 1.65 -12.34 -3.24
C ASP A 127 2.00 -11.59 -4.55
N VAL A 128 2.89 -12.23 -5.31
CA VAL A 128 3.42 -11.77 -6.60
C VAL A 128 2.32 -11.70 -7.66
N HIS A 129 1.41 -12.68 -7.67
CA HIS A 129 0.23 -12.78 -8.53
C HIS A 129 0.46 -12.31 -9.97
N VAL A 130 1.50 -12.83 -10.63
CA VAL A 130 1.71 -12.56 -12.05
C VAL A 130 1.00 -13.61 -12.88
N GLY A 131 0.16 -13.15 -13.81
CA GLY A 131 -0.53 -14.02 -14.78
C GLY A 131 -0.12 -13.82 -16.24
N SER A 132 0.72 -12.82 -16.56
CA SER A 132 1.24 -12.59 -17.92
C SER A 132 2.44 -11.64 -17.95
N HIS A 133 3.25 -11.72 -19.01
CA HIS A 133 4.31 -10.75 -19.30
C HIS A 133 3.77 -9.33 -19.52
N GLU A 134 2.65 -9.18 -20.22
CA GLU A 134 2.01 -7.88 -20.49
C GLU A 134 1.70 -7.10 -19.19
N MET A 135 1.26 -7.80 -18.15
CA MET A 135 0.98 -7.20 -16.84
C MET A 135 2.20 -7.12 -15.93
N GLY A 136 3.15 -8.06 -16.08
CA GLY A 136 4.26 -8.27 -15.15
C GLY A 136 5.55 -7.52 -15.49
N ASP A 137 5.95 -7.46 -16.76
CA ASP A 137 7.33 -7.10 -17.15
C ASP A 137 7.72 -5.72 -16.65
N ALA A 138 7.04 -4.67 -17.11
CA ALA A 138 7.36 -3.29 -16.74
C ALA A 138 7.20 -3.04 -15.22
N ARG A 139 6.22 -3.72 -14.60
CA ARG A 139 5.97 -3.62 -13.15
C ARG A 139 7.16 -4.15 -12.36
N TYR A 140 7.61 -5.36 -12.67
CA TYR A 140 8.75 -5.96 -12.00
C TYR A 140 10.08 -5.33 -12.41
N GLU A 141 10.19 -4.75 -13.60
CA GLU A 141 11.33 -3.87 -13.92
C GLU A 141 11.46 -2.72 -12.92
N SER A 142 10.36 -2.00 -12.66
CA SER A 142 10.31 -0.92 -11.68
C SER A 142 10.54 -1.42 -10.24
N PHE A 143 10.03 -2.60 -9.89
CA PHE A 143 10.23 -3.17 -8.56
C PHE A 143 11.68 -3.57 -8.33
N PHE A 144 12.34 -4.21 -9.30
CA PHE A 144 13.76 -4.54 -9.21
C PHE A 144 14.67 -3.31 -9.29
N ASP A 145 14.22 -2.24 -9.94
CA ASP A 145 14.91 -0.93 -9.86
C ASP A 145 14.89 -0.36 -8.44
N THR A 146 13.75 -0.48 -7.76
CA THR A 146 13.59 -0.10 -6.36
C THR A 146 14.41 -1.00 -5.44
N ILE A 147 14.38 -2.32 -5.65
CA ILE A 147 15.20 -3.25 -4.88
C ILE A 147 16.67 -2.87 -5.00
N ALA A 148 17.16 -2.64 -6.22
CA ALA A 148 18.56 -2.29 -6.45
C ALA A 148 18.96 -0.90 -5.92
N SER A 149 18.02 0.04 -5.78
CA SER A 149 18.32 1.36 -5.20
C SER A 149 18.51 1.30 -3.68
N ILE A 150 17.96 0.27 -3.02
CA ILE A 150 18.08 0.04 -1.58
C ILE A 150 19.16 -1.00 -1.28
N PHE A 151 19.06 -2.18 -1.90
CA PHE A 151 20.05 -3.25 -1.87
C PHE A 151 20.53 -3.56 -3.30
N PRO A 152 21.65 -2.96 -3.75
CA PRO A 152 22.18 -3.22 -5.09
C PRO A 152 22.57 -4.69 -5.33
N LYS A 153 22.99 -5.38 -4.27
CA LYS A 153 23.40 -6.80 -4.27
C LYS A 153 22.91 -7.46 -2.97
N PRO A 154 21.60 -7.73 -2.83
CA PRO A 154 21.12 -8.40 -1.64
C PRO A 154 21.66 -9.84 -1.60
N ASP A 155 21.91 -10.37 -0.41
CA ASP A 155 22.31 -11.76 -0.22
C ASP A 155 21.20 -12.71 -0.69
N ALA A 156 19.95 -12.29 -0.50
CA ALA A 156 18.79 -13.02 -1.00
C ALA A 156 17.56 -12.14 -1.29
N ILE A 157 16.68 -12.68 -2.10
CA ILE A 157 15.30 -12.22 -2.30
C ILE A 157 14.39 -13.43 -2.03
N LEU A 158 13.52 -13.30 -1.04
CA LEU A 158 12.59 -14.35 -0.62
C LEU A 158 11.19 -14.01 -1.14
N SER A 159 10.50 -14.99 -1.73
CA SER A 159 9.10 -14.86 -2.14
C SER A 159 8.25 -15.91 -1.43
N VAL A 160 7.36 -15.47 -0.54
CA VAL A 160 6.65 -16.35 0.40
C VAL A 160 5.24 -16.68 -0.11
N GLY A 161 5.17 -17.37 -1.25
CA GLY A 161 3.93 -17.90 -1.83
C GLY A 161 3.17 -16.92 -2.72
N ASP A 162 2.18 -17.48 -3.42
CA ASP A 162 1.29 -16.80 -4.36
C ASP A 162 2.06 -16.09 -5.49
N MET A 163 2.92 -16.87 -6.14
CA MET A 163 3.69 -16.47 -7.31
C MET A 163 2.79 -16.16 -8.50
N ILE A 164 1.74 -16.95 -8.69
CA ILE A 164 0.82 -16.85 -9.83
C ILE A 164 -0.56 -16.34 -9.43
N ASN A 165 -1.29 -15.77 -10.39
CA ASN A 165 -2.65 -15.27 -10.18
C ASN A 165 -3.70 -16.27 -10.66
N ASP A 166 -3.82 -17.41 -9.97
CA ASP A 166 -4.79 -18.44 -10.37
C ASP A 166 -6.06 -18.40 -9.51
N ASN A 167 -7.06 -17.71 -10.03
CA ASN A 167 -8.45 -17.72 -9.54
C ASN A 167 -9.39 -18.47 -10.51
N GLY A 168 -8.87 -19.32 -11.41
CA GLY A 168 -9.73 -19.92 -12.43
C GLY A 168 -9.10 -20.80 -13.52
N ASN A 169 -8.29 -21.80 -13.14
CA ASN A 169 -7.91 -22.98 -13.92
C ASN A 169 -6.49 -22.98 -14.50
N ASP A 170 -5.47 -23.09 -13.63
CA ASP A 170 -4.20 -23.77 -13.84
C ASP A 170 -3.69 -23.58 -15.27
N LYS A 171 -3.56 -22.30 -15.69
CA LYS A 171 -3.13 -21.98 -17.04
C LYS A 171 -1.74 -22.60 -17.20
N PRO A 172 -1.53 -23.45 -18.22
CA PRO A 172 -0.27 -24.12 -18.36
C PRO A 172 0.80 -23.05 -18.59
N ASN A 173 1.72 -22.93 -17.62
CA ASN A 173 2.96 -22.14 -17.60
C ASN A 173 2.97 -20.77 -16.88
N ASP A 174 2.04 -20.43 -15.99
CA ASP A 174 2.13 -19.14 -15.26
C ASP A 174 3.40 -19.03 -14.38
N HIS A 175 3.82 -20.11 -13.72
CA HIS A 175 5.09 -20.14 -12.97
C HIS A 175 6.32 -19.93 -13.86
N LYS A 176 6.25 -20.36 -15.13
CA LYS A 176 7.32 -20.12 -16.11
C LYS A 176 7.47 -18.62 -16.37
N ILE A 177 6.36 -17.90 -16.54
CA ILE A 177 6.34 -16.45 -16.77
C ILE A 177 6.97 -15.72 -15.57
N VAL A 178 6.56 -16.06 -14.35
CA VAL A 178 7.15 -15.50 -13.12
C VAL A 178 8.67 -15.71 -13.09
N LYS A 179 9.12 -16.94 -13.39
CA LYS A 179 10.55 -17.24 -13.43
C LYS A 179 11.28 -16.38 -14.45
N GLU A 180 10.77 -16.29 -15.68
CA GLU A 180 11.38 -15.53 -16.77
C GLU A 180 11.53 -14.06 -16.38
N ILE A 181 10.48 -13.45 -15.82
CA ILE A 181 10.51 -12.08 -15.31
C ILE A 181 11.58 -11.90 -14.22
N PHE A 182 11.67 -12.81 -13.26
CA PHE A 182 12.67 -12.72 -12.19
C PHE A 182 14.09 -12.90 -12.74
N GLN A 183 14.31 -13.87 -13.64
CA GLN A 183 15.61 -14.12 -14.26
C GLN A 183 16.10 -12.92 -15.09
N ASP A 184 15.22 -12.34 -15.90
CA ASP A 184 15.54 -11.17 -16.72
C ASP A 184 15.92 -9.97 -15.84
N ASN A 185 15.19 -9.77 -14.74
CA ASN A 185 15.49 -8.69 -13.81
C ASN A 185 16.78 -8.91 -13.00
N LEU A 186 17.02 -10.13 -12.51
CA LEU A 186 18.29 -10.47 -11.84
C LEU A 186 19.48 -10.22 -12.76
N LYS A 187 19.38 -10.62 -14.03
CA LYS A 187 20.39 -10.37 -15.05
C LYS A 187 20.55 -8.86 -15.32
N ARG A 188 19.44 -8.15 -15.54
CA ARG A 188 19.41 -6.69 -15.82
C ARG A 188 20.05 -5.88 -14.70
N LYS A 189 19.87 -6.30 -13.44
CA LYS A 189 20.43 -5.62 -12.26
C LYS A 189 21.77 -6.17 -11.80
N ASN A 190 22.36 -7.14 -12.53
CA ASN A 190 23.64 -7.77 -12.20
C ASN A 190 23.65 -8.39 -10.78
N MET A 191 22.55 -9.04 -10.43
CA MET A 191 22.33 -9.74 -9.16
C MET A 191 22.66 -11.24 -9.29
N THR A 192 23.81 -11.56 -9.89
CA THR A 192 24.20 -12.95 -10.21
C THR A 192 24.45 -13.82 -8.98
N ASP A 193 24.84 -13.19 -7.86
CA ASP A 193 25.15 -13.88 -6.60
C ASP A 193 23.97 -13.85 -5.61
N THR A 194 22.88 -13.14 -5.94
CA THR A 194 21.69 -13.04 -5.10
C THR A 194 20.90 -14.34 -5.14
N LYS A 195 20.67 -14.95 -3.97
CA LYS A 195 19.85 -16.15 -3.87
C LYS A 195 18.36 -15.81 -3.99
N ILE A 196 17.60 -16.56 -4.77
CA ILE A 196 16.14 -16.55 -4.68
C ILE A 196 15.72 -17.76 -3.83
N GLN A 197 14.76 -17.60 -2.93
CA GLN A 197 14.15 -18.72 -2.22
C GLN A 197 12.63 -18.54 -2.15
N MET A 198 11.89 -19.62 -2.32
CA MET A 198 10.42 -19.58 -2.40
C MET A 198 9.75 -20.50 -1.39
N ALA A 199 8.66 -20.02 -0.79
CA ALA A 199 7.65 -20.87 -0.16
C ALA A 199 6.45 -21.00 -1.10
N ILE A 200 5.65 -22.05 -0.93
CA ILE A 200 4.42 -22.27 -1.69
C ILE A 200 3.23 -21.59 -1.00
N GLY A 201 2.38 -20.92 -1.78
CA GLY A 201 1.10 -20.33 -1.37
C GLY A 201 -0.11 -21.10 -1.90
N ASN A 202 -1.31 -20.60 -1.64
CA ASN A 202 -2.55 -21.28 -2.04
C ASN A 202 -2.99 -21.01 -3.47
N HIS A 203 -2.51 -19.94 -4.10
CA HIS A 203 -2.68 -19.71 -5.54
C HIS A 203 -1.61 -20.41 -6.37
N ASP A 204 -0.52 -20.84 -5.76
CA ASP A 204 0.51 -21.61 -6.44
C ASP A 204 0.00 -23.00 -6.82
N SER A 205 0.50 -23.51 -7.95
CA SER A 205 0.19 -24.87 -8.39
C SER A 205 0.89 -25.89 -7.47
N THR A 206 0.67 -27.18 -7.74
CA THR A 206 1.24 -28.26 -6.93
C THR A 206 2.77 -28.16 -6.78
N VAL A 207 3.33 -28.73 -5.71
CA VAL A 207 4.80 -28.82 -5.49
C VAL A 207 5.53 -29.36 -6.73
N ALA A 208 4.94 -30.35 -7.42
CA ALA A 208 5.51 -30.92 -8.64
C ALA A 208 5.56 -29.90 -9.79
N LYS A 209 4.55 -29.04 -9.93
CA LYS A 209 4.51 -27.98 -10.94
C LYS A 209 5.45 -26.82 -10.61
N MET A 210 5.58 -26.46 -9.34
CA MET A 210 6.62 -25.54 -8.87
C MET A 210 8.01 -26.07 -9.27
N GLN A 211 8.30 -27.35 -9.00
CA GLN A 211 9.57 -28.01 -9.34
C GLN A 211 9.83 -28.15 -10.85
N GLU A 212 8.79 -28.30 -11.66
CA GLU A 212 8.90 -28.34 -13.11
C GLU A 212 9.41 -27.01 -13.67
N HIS A 213 8.96 -25.89 -13.08
CA HIS A 213 9.21 -24.57 -13.64
C HIS A 213 10.39 -23.84 -13.00
N TYR A 214 10.55 -23.90 -11.67
CA TYR A 214 11.60 -23.22 -10.94
C TYR A 214 12.83 -24.10 -10.74
N PRO A 215 14.03 -23.51 -10.74
CA PRO A 215 15.24 -24.28 -10.53
C PRO A 215 15.39 -24.66 -9.04
N ALA A 216 16.12 -25.74 -8.76
CA ALA A 216 16.20 -26.34 -7.42
C ALA A 216 16.80 -25.40 -6.37
N GLU A 217 17.61 -24.43 -6.81
CA GLU A 217 18.16 -23.37 -5.97
C GLU A 217 17.12 -22.34 -5.53
N TRP A 218 15.97 -22.22 -6.21
CA TRP A 218 14.89 -21.30 -5.86
C TRP A 218 13.79 -21.99 -5.05
N PHE A 219 13.44 -23.22 -5.43
CA PHE A 219 12.43 -24.03 -4.78
C PHE A 219 12.89 -25.47 -4.68
N THR A 220 12.68 -26.10 -3.53
CA THR A 220 13.20 -27.43 -3.22
C THR A 220 12.84 -28.51 -4.25
N ASN A 221 13.76 -29.43 -4.52
CA ASN A 221 13.49 -30.66 -5.27
C ASN A 221 12.87 -31.78 -4.41
N GLN A 222 12.69 -31.54 -3.11
CA GLN A 222 12.06 -32.50 -2.21
C GLN A 222 10.55 -32.56 -2.47
N LYS A 223 10.00 -33.77 -2.57
CA LYS A 223 8.58 -34.01 -2.88
C LYS A 223 7.59 -33.40 -1.87
N ASN A 224 8.07 -33.07 -0.67
CA ASN A 224 7.28 -32.52 0.43
C ASN A 224 7.05 -31.00 0.31
N GLY A 225 7.83 -30.28 -0.50
CA GLY A 225 7.68 -28.85 -0.76
C GLY A 225 8.10 -27.93 0.39
N TYR A 226 8.73 -28.46 1.45
CA TYR A 226 9.31 -27.68 2.55
C TYR A 226 10.78 -28.02 2.75
N TYR A 227 11.58 -27.07 3.22
CA TYR A 227 13.03 -27.23 3.29
C TYR A 227 13.70 -26.20 4.21
N GLU A 228 14.94 -26.50 4.57
CA GLU A 228 15.84 -25.61 5.31
C GLU A 228 17.00 -25.22 4.40
N THR A 229 17.49 -23.99 4.54
CA THR A 229 18.72 -23.51 3.90
C THR A 229 19.45 -22.53 4.82
N GLN A 230 20.68 -22.17 4.44
CA GLN A 230 21.45 -21.13 5.11
C GLN A 230 21.86 -20.01 4.16
N ILE A 231 21.70 -18.78 4.63
CA ILE A 231 22.08 -17.55 3.93
C ILE A 231 22.86 -16.69 4.92
N GLY A 232 24.10 -16.32 4.56
CA GLY A 232 24.99 -15.56 5.45
C GLY A 232 25.26 -16.21 6.81
N GLY A 233 25.12 -17.54 6.94
CA GLY A 233 25.27 -18.26 8.21
C GLY A 233 24.08 -18.14 9.18
N TYR A 234 22.91 -17.74 8.66
CA TYR A 234 21.61 -17.75 9.36
C TYR A 234 20.70 -18.82 8.77
N TYR A 235 19.82 -19.37 9.61
CA TYR A 235 18.90 -20.44 9.24
C TYR A 235 17.59 -19.88 8.67
N PHE A 236 17.17 -20.45 7.54
CA PHE A 236 15.91 -20.14 6.88
C PHE A 236 15.12 -21.44 6.67
N PHE A 237 13.88 -21.44 7.13
CA PHE A 237 12.91 -22.51 6.89
C PHE A 237 11.85 -22.01 5.92
N PHE A 238 11.53 -22.80 4.90
CA PHE A 238 10.44 -22.55 3.96
C PHE A 238 9.43 -23.66 4.13
N LEU A 239 8.26 -23.31 4.67
CA LEU A 239 7.22 -24.25 5.03
C LEU A 239 6.13 -24.32 3.94
N ASN A 240 5.50 -25.48 3.82
CA ASN A 240 4.24 -25.60 3.10
C ASN A 240 3.10 -25.23 4.05
N GLY A 241 2.68 -23.97 3.97
CA GLY A 241 1.63 -23.42 4.83
C GLY A 241 0.23 -23.96 4.53
N ASN A 242 -0.01 -24.47 3.31
CA ASN A 242 -1.31 -24.98 2.88
C ASN A 242 -1.76 -26.22 3.67
N ASN A 243 -0.81 -26.97 4.26
CA ASN A 243 -1.09 -28.20 4.97
C ASN A 243 -0.32 -28.36 6.29
N TYR A 244 0.33 -27.31 6.81
CA TYR A 244 1.21 -27.41 7.98
C TYR A 244 0.55 -28.09 9.18
N ASN A 245 -0.71 -27.77 9.49
CA ASN A 245 -1.42 -28.37 10.62
C ASN A 245 -1.66 -29.88 10.48
N SER A 246 -1.95 -30.36 9.27
CA SER A 246 -2.28 -31.77 9.00
C SER A 246 -1.04 -32.61 8.69
N ASP A 247 0.04 -31.99 8.19
CA ASP A 247 1.30 -32.68 7.92
C ASP A 247 2.15 -32.85 9.19
N THR A 248 1.92 -33.98 9.87
CA THR A 248 2.68 -34.34 11.09
C THR A 248 4.17 -34.53 10.83
N ALA A 249 4.57 -34.94 9.62
CA ALA A 249 5.98 -35.13 9.28
C ALA A 249 6.71 -33.78 9.19
N GLN A 250 6.11 -32.79 8.52
CA GLN A 250 6.63 -31.41 8.46
C GLN A 250 6.81 -30.82 9.87
N ARG A 251 5.78 -30.95 10.71
CA ARG A 251 5.81 -30.43 12.08
C ARG A 251 6.91 -31.07 12.93
N ASN A 252 7.03 -32.38 12.86
CA ASN A 252 8.06 -33.10 13.61
C ASN A 252 9.47 -32.78 13.11
N TRP A 253 9.63 -32.60 11.79
CA TRP A 253 10.88 -32.15 11.19
C TRP A 253 11.27 -30.76 11.69
N LEU A 254 10.37 -29.77 11.61
CA LEU A 254 10.64 -28.40 12.04
C LEU A 254 11.02 -28.36 13.53
N LYS A 255 10.23 -28.99 14.40
CA LYS A 255 10.51 -29.04 15.84
C LYS A 255 11.87 -29.67 16.14
N SER A 256 12.21 -30.76 15.46
CA SER A 256 13.50 -31.44 15.66
C SER A 256 14.67 -30.55 15.24
N ARG A 257 14.56 -29.88 14.08
CA ARG A 257 15.58 -28.96 13.58
C ARG A 257 15.76 -27.73 14.49
N LEU A 258 14.67 -27.11 14.93
CA LEU A 258 14.74 -25.98 15.85
C LEU A 258 15.36 -26.38 17.20
N ALA A 259 15.01 -27.55 17.74
CA ALA A 259 15.60 -28.06 18.97
C ALA A 259 17.11 -28.32 18.81
N GLU A 260 17.54 -28.87 17.68
CA GLU A 260 18.96 -29.07 17.36
C GLU A 260 19.70 -27.73 17.27
N ILE A 261 19.17 -26.75 16.53
CA ILE A 261 19.79 -25.42 16.40
C ILE A 261 19.91 -24.73 17.75
N LYS A 262 18.85 -24.79 18.57
CA LYS A 262 18.80 -24.22 19.92
C LYS A 262 19.79 -24.89 20.89
N SER A 263 20.14 -26.15 20.65
CA SER A 263 21.10 -26.87 21.51
C SER A 263 22.54 -26.35 21.40
N ASP A 264 22.88 -25.62 20.33
CA ASP A 264 24.15 -24.90 20.20
C ASP A 264 24.01 -23.48 20.78
N PRO A 265 24.70 -23.15 21.91
CA PRO A 265 24.62 -21.83 22.54
C PRO A 265 25.02 -20.67 21.62
N LYS A 266 25.76 -20.92 20.54
CA LYS A 266 26.11 -19.90 19.55
C LYS A 266 24.90 -19.37 18.79
N ASN A 267 23.78 -20.10 18.79
CA ASN A 267 22.57 -19.73 18.07
C ASN A 267 21.48 -19.13 18.99
N SER A 268 21.71 -19.01 20.30
CA SER A 268 20.69 -18.58 21.26
C SER A 268 20.09 -17.20 20.96
N ASN A 269 20.88 -16.29 20.38
CA ASN A 269 20.46 -14.93 20.02
C ASN A 269 20.58 -14.64 18.51
N LYS A 270 20.85 -15.66 17.69
CA LYS A 270 20.91 -15.51 16.24
C LYS A 270 19.49 -15.65 15.68
N PRO A 271 19.01 -14.71 14.84
CA PRO A 271 17.69 -14.83 14.23
C PRO A 271 17.58 -16.10 13.39
N ILE A 272 16.43 -16.75 13.50
CA ILE A 272 16.00 -17.87 12.66
C ILE A 272 14.78 -17.40 11.88
N PHE A 273 14.82 -17.48 10.55
CA PHE A 273 13.72 -17.03 9.71
C PHE A 273 12.83 -18.20 9.32
N VAL A 274 11.54 -18.10 9.61
CA VAL A 274 10.53 -19.11 9.23
C VAL A 274 9.55 -18.48 8.24
N ASN A 275 9.62 -18.93 7.00
CA ASN A 275 8.84 -18.41 5.88
C ASN A 275 7.64 -19.34 5.66
N VAL A 276 6.44 -18.80 5.77
CA VAL A 276 5.19 -19.52 5.59
C VAL A 276 4.17 -18.59 4.97
N HIS A 277 3.48 -19.02 3.92
CA HIS A 277 2.62 -18.11 3.16
C HIS A 277 1.50 -17.51 4.02
N GLN A 278 0.72 -18.34 4.72
CA GLN A 278 -0.35 -17.84 5.58
C GLN A 278 0.16 -17.28 6.92
N PRO A 279 -0.33 -16.11 7.37
CA PRO A 279 -0.06 -15.58 8.69
C PRO A 279 -0.44 -16.57 9.78
N ILE A 280 0.28 -16.53 10.88
CA ILE A 280 0.10 -17.45 12.01
C ILE A 280 -1.04 -16.93 12.89
N SER A 281 -1.99 -17.81 13.24
CA SER A 281 -3.11 -17.44 14.13
C SER A 281 -2.63 -16.76 15.42
N ASN A 282 -3.38 -15.75 15.89
CA ASN A 282 -3.09 -14.95 17.10
C ASN A 282 -1.74 -14.19 17.07
N THR A 283 -1.35 -13.65 15.91
CA THR A 283 -0.11 -12.84 15.77
C THR A 283 -0.39 -11.47 15.13
N VAL A 284 0.00 -11.27 13.87
CA VAL A 284 -0.23 -10.04 13.09
C VAL A 284 -1.70 -9.88 12.74
N MET A 285 -2.18 -8.63 12.79
CA MET A 285 -3.57 -8.17 12.56
C MET A 285 -4.65 -9.22 12.87
N ASP A 286 -4.54 -9.76 14.09
CA ASP A 286 -5.46 -10.58 14.88
C ASP A 286 -6.23 -11.72 14.18
N GLY A 287 -5.70 -12.21 13.06
CA GLY A 287 -6.10 -13.51 12.51
C GLY A 287 -7.22 -13.53 11.48
N GLN A 288 -7.60 -12.38 10.89
CA GLN A 288 -8.68 -12.31 9.89
C GLN A 288 -8.51 -13.30 8.72
N GLN A 289 -7.27 -13.55 8.31
CA GLN A 289 -6.91 -14.55 7.29
C GLN A 289 -5.76 -15.46 7.77
N ALA A 290 -5.53 -15.53 9.09
CA ALA A 290 -4.46 -16.35 9.62
C ALA A 290 -4.87 -17.81 9.73
N SER A 291 -3.91 -18.70 9.54
CA SER A 291 -4.10 -20.14 9.69
C SER A 291 -2.95 -20.73 10.53
N ASN A 292 -2.79 -22.05 10.49
CA ASN A 292 -1.67 -22.74 11.13
C ASN A 292 -1.53 -22.49 12.65
N PRO A 293 -2.59 -22.63 13.49
CA PRO A 293 -2.48 -22.48 14.95
C PRO A 293 -1.44 -23.41 15.59
N ASN A 294 -1.18 -24.60 15.02
CA ASN A 294 -0.13 -25.46 15.56
C ASN A 294 1.27 -24.87 15.35
N LEU A 295 1.50 -24.06 14.31
CA LEU A 295 2.79 -23.41 14.11
C LEU A 295 3.07 -22.41 15.24
N ASN A 296 2.04 -21.69 15.72
CA ASN A 296 2.16 -20.84 16.90
C ASN A 296 2.65 -21.65 18.12
N ILE A 297 2.06 -22.83 18.35
CA ILE A 297 2.43 -23.73 19.45
C ILE A 297 3.85 -24.28 19.27
N ASP A 298 4.19 -24.72 18.05
CA ASP A 298 5.46 -25.37 17.74
C ASP A 298 6.65 -24.38 17.83
N LEU A 299 6.40 -23.07 17.69
CA LEU A 299 7.42 -22.01 17.73
C LEU A 299 7.59 -21.31 19.10
N LYS A 300 6.70 -21.56 20.06
CA LYS A 300 6.60 -20.77 21.31
C LYS A 300 7.87 -20.68 22.17
N ASP A 301 8.74 -21.69 22.06
CA ASP A 301 9.96 -21.83 22.86
C ASP A 301 11.22 -21.32 22.14
N TYR A 302 11.04 -20.63 21.00
CA TYR A 302 12.12 -20.13 20.14
C TYR A 302 11.98 -18.63 19.89
N PRO A 303 12.29 -17.78 20.89
CA PRO A 303 12.11 -16.33 20.77
C PRO A 303 13.01 -15.67 19.72
N GLN A 304 14.06 -16.37 19.25
CA GLN A 304 14.88 -15.92 18.13
C GLN A 304 14.23 -16.12 16.76
N VAL A 305 13.08 -16.79 16.69
CA VAL A 305 12.34 -16.97 15.43
C VAL A 305 11.69 -15.66 15.01
N ILE A 306 11.85 -15.34 13.74
CA ILE A 306 11.15 -14.27 13.02
C ILE A 306 10.38 -14.92 11.87
N THR A 307 9.05 -14.89 11.94
CA THR A 307 8.19 -15.46 10.91
C THR A 307 7.88 -14.41 9.85
N LEU A 308 7.93 -14.82 8.59
CA LEU A 308 7.65 -13.99 7.42
C LEU A 308 6.46 -14.62 6.68
N SER A 309 5.36 -13.87 6.53
CA SER A 309 4.11 -14.36 5.91
C SER A 309 3.41 -13.30 5.07
N GLY A 310 2.66 -13.73 4.04
CA GLY A 310 1.84 -12.89 3.17
C GLY A 310 0.35 -13.27 3.25
N HIS A 311 -0.22 -13.76 2.14
CA HIS A 311 -1.58 -14.33 1.94
C HIS A 311 -2.75 -13.38 2.15
N SER A 312 -2.67 -12.61 3.21
CA SER A 312 -3.70 -11.70 3.71
C SER A 312 -3.67 -10.34 3.04
N HIS A 313 -2.66 -10.07 2.21
CA HIS A 313 -2.39 -8.79 1.53
C HIS A 313 -2.35 -7.58 2.48
N LEU A 314 -2.24 -7.81 3.80
CA LEU A 314 -2.30 -6.75 4.80
C LEU A 314 -1.17 -5.75 4.59
N ASN A 315 -1.53 -4.48 4.54
CA ASN A 315 -0.55 -3.42 4.36
C ASN A 315 0.50 -3.40 5.50
N THR A 316 1.71 -2.99 5.14
CA THR A 316 2.84 -2.79 6.06
C THR A 316 2.85 -1.39 6.65
N ASN A 317 1.97 -0.47 6.24
CA ASN A 317 1.89 0.84 6.89
C ASN A 317 1.42 0.68 8.34
N ASP A 318 0.47 -0.23 8.58
CA ASP A 318 -0.10 -0.49 9.90
C ASP A 318 0.88 -1.26 10.80
N ASP A 319 1.13 -0.73 11.99
CA ASP A 319 2.01 -1.38 12.98
C ASP A 319 1.40 -2.68 13.57
N ARG A 320 0.12 -2.98 13.31
CA ARG A 320 -0.47 -4.31 13.56
C ARG A 320 0.10 -5.40 12.64
N SER A 321 0.87 -5.05 11.60
CA SER A 321 1.57 -5.98 10.71
C SER A 321 2.88 -6.54 11.27
N ILE A 322 3.25 -6.14 12.50
CA ILE A 322 4.26 -6.79 13.33
C ILE A 322 3.66 -7.20 14.67
N TYR A 323 4.04 -8.37 15.18
CA TYR A 323 3.61 -8.85 16.48
C TYR A 323 4.72 -9.60 17.21
N GLN A 324 4.84 -9.36 18.51
CA GLN A 324 5.77 -10.06 19.38
C GLN A 324 5.06 -10.57 20.65
N LYS A 325 5.21 -11.87 20.91
CA LYS A 325 4.82 -12.50 22.17
C LYS A 325 5.81 -13.59 22.55
N ASP A 326 5.78 -14.69 21.83
CA ASP A 326 6.67 -15.83 22.05
C ASP A 326 7.85 -15.85 21.08
N PHE A 327 7.61 -15.32 19.88
CA PHE A 327 8.54 -15.06 18.79
C PHE A 327 8.07 -13.80 18.06
N THR A 328 8.76 -13.38 17.01
CA THR A 328 8.35 -12.23 16.19
C THR A 328 7.62 -12.71 14.93
N SER A 329 6.49 -12.08 14.60
CA SER A 329 5.77 -12.29 13.34
C SER A 329 5.69 -11.01 12.54
N LEU A 330 5.98 -11.12 11.24
CA LEU A 330 5.93 -10.02 10.28
C LEU A 330 5.03 -10.40 9.10
N ASN A 331 4.10 -9.50 8.77
CA ASN A 331 3.42 -9.54 7.49
C ASN A 331 4.25 -8.83 6.42
N LEU A 332 4.35 -9.42 5.24
CA LEU A 332 5.20 -8.93 4.15
C LEU A 332 4.53 -7.86 3.29
N GLY A 333 3.22 -7.61 3.45
CA GLY A 333 2.45 -6.90 2.46
C GLY A 333 2.11 -7.81 1.29
N SER A 334 1.97 -7.21 0.11
CA SER A 334 1.71 -7.93 -1.13
C SER A 334 2.36 -7.19 -2.29
N MET A 335 2.88 -7.94 -3.25
CA MET A 335 3.47 -7.40 -4.46
C MET A 335 2.41 -7.08 -5.53
N SER A 336 1.14 -7.45 -5.30
CA SER A 336 0.03 -7.23 -6.22
C SER A 336 -0.88 -6.07 -5.83
N TYR A 337 -1.52 -6.13 -4.67
CA TYR A 337 -2.35 -5.07 -4.10
C TYR A 337 -2.36 -5.27 -2.59
N ILE A 338 -2.63 -4.23 -1.81
CA ILE A 338 -2.77 -4.37 -0.36
C ILE A 338 -4.24 -4.34 0.04
N GLU A 339 -4.52 -4.94 1.18
CA GLU A 339 -5.78 -4.84 1.89
C GLU A 339 -5.65 -3.97 3.15
N SER A 340 -6.77 -3.36 3.54
CA SER A 340 -7.00 -2.66 4.80
C SER A 340 -8.26 -3.22 5.47
N ASP A 341 -8.55 -2.82 6.70
CA ASP A 341 -9.71 -3.32 7.44
C ASP A 341 -11.04 -3.13 6.67
N HIS A 342 -11.96 -4.09 6.80
CA HIS A 342 -13.30 -3.97 6.24
C HIS A 342 -14.18 -3.02 7.07
N GLY A 343 -15.28 -2.54 6.47
CA GLY A 343 -16.26 -1.68 7.15
C GLY A 343 -15.89 -0.20 7.18
N TYR A 344 -14.97 0.22 6.31
CA TYR A 344 -14.55 1.59 6.09
C TYR A 344 -14.83 2.01 4.65
N GLN A 345 -14.87 3.31 4.41
CA GLN A 345 -15.00 3.91 3.09
C GLN A 345 -13.69 4.55 2.67
N ALA A 346 -13.42 4.51 1.37
CA ALA A 346 -12.34 5.26 0.71
C ALA A 346 -12.95 6.40 -0.12
N VAL A 347 -12.22 7.51 -0.20
CA VAL A 347 -12.53 8.60 -1.14
C VAL A 347 -11.98 8.23 -2.51
N THR A 348 -12.84 8.19 -3.53
CA THR A 348 -12.48 7.87 -4.92
C THR A 348 -12.95 8.97 -5.87
N GLU A 349 -12.55 8.91 -7.14
CA GLU A 349 -13.03 9.84 -8.18
C GLU A 349 -14.56 9.81 -8.35
N ALA A 350 -15.20 8.66 -8.08
CA ALA A 350 -16.65 8.49 -8.16
C ALA A 350 -17.39 8.84 -6.84
N GLY A 351 -16.67 9.29 -5.80
CA GLY A 351 -17.23 9.55 -4.47
C GLY A 351 -16.78 8.51 -3.43
N LEU A 352 -17.58 8.31 -2.38
CA LEU A 352 -17.29 7.35 -1.32
C LEU A 352 -17.61 5.91 -1.75
N ALA A 353 -16.71 4.99 -1.42
CA ALA A 353 -16.90 3.58 -1.73
C ALA A 353 -16.42 2.68 -0.58
N GLY A 354 -17.19 1.62 -0.29
CA GLY A 354 -16.81 0.59 0.69
C GLY A 354 -15.70 -0.30 0.15
N ARG A 355 -14.47 0.20 0.17
CA ARG A 355 -13.30 -0.44 -0.45
C ARG A 355 -12.26 -0.74 0.60
N PHE A 356 -11.64 -1.91 0.46
CA PHE A 356 -10.58 -2.37 1.34
C PHE A 356 -9.31 -2.76 0.57
N GLU A 357 -9.36 -2.91 -0.75
CA GLU A 357 -8.23 -3.23 -1.62
C GLU A 357 -7.66 -1.97 -2.30
N PHE A 358 -6.34 -1.85 -2.35
CA PHE A 358 -5.64 -0.70 -2.92
C PHE A 358 -4.46 -1.13 -3.81
N PRO A 359 -4.23 -0.48 -4.97
CA PRO A 359 -3.21 -0.88 -5.97
C PRO A 359 -1.78 -0.47 -5.56
N VAL A 360 -1.42 -0.71 -4.30
CA VAL A 360 -0.11 -0.44 -3.70
C VAL A 360 0.62 -1.78 -3.57
N SER A 361 1.93 -1.78 -3.77
CA SER A 361 2.75 -2.99 -3.66
C SER A 361 3.85 -2.77 -2.66
N GLN A 362 4.08 -3.74 -1.78
CA GLN A 362 4.94 -3.58 -0.62
C GLN A 362 5.80 -4.83 -0.38
N ALA A 363 6.98 -4.60 0.21
CA ALA A 363 7.88 -5.66 0.66
C ALA A 363 8.70 -5.16 1.85
N LEU A 364 9.34 -6.10 2.55
CA LEU A 364 10.24 -5.81 3.65
C LEU A 364 11.70 -5.93 3.20
N PHE A 365 12.50 -4.93 3.59
CA PHE A 365 13.94 -4.87 3.36
C PHE A 365 14.64 -5.09 4.69
N ILE A 366 15.26 -6.26 4.87
CA ILE A 366 15.72 -6.76 6.17
C ILE A 366 17.25 -6.75 6.22
N GLU A 367 17.78 -6.13 7.27
CA GLU A 367 19.21 -6.10 7.59
C GLU A 367 19.45 -6.74 8.96
N VAL A 368 20.32 -7.75 9.02
CA VAL A 368 20.75 -8.36 10.29
C VAL A 368 22.06 -7.75 10.72
N TYR A 369 22.08 -7.15 11.91
CA TYR A 369 23.29 -6.66 12.56
C TYR A 369 23.67 -7.57 13.73
N LYS A 370 24.83 -7.31 14.35
CA LYS A 370 25.33 -8.12 15.46
C LYS A 370 24.35 -8.23 16.64
N ASN A 371 23.57 -7.18 16.89
CA ASN A 371 22.71 -7.06 18.08
C ASN A 371 21.22 -6.83 17.78
N ARG A 372 20.83 -6.70 16.50
CA ARG A 372 19.45 -6.38 16.11
C ARG A 372 19.16 -6.78 14.68
N VAL A 373 17.90 -6.95 14.35
CA VAL A 373 17.39 -6.99 12.98
C VAL A 373 16.66 -5.66 12.72
N GLU A 374 17.01 -4.96 11.65
CA GLU A 374 16.29 -3.79 11.17
C GLU A 374 15.43 -4.17 9.96
N VAL A 375 14.17 -3.75 9.97
CA VAL A 375 13.19 -4.05 8.93
C VAL A 375 12.66 -2.73 8.38
N GLU A 376 13.15 -2.35 7.20
CA GLU A 376 12.57 -1.23 6.44
C GLU A 376 11.33 -1.72 5.71
N ARG A 377 10.25 -0.94 5.80
CA ARG A 377 8.97 -1.24 5.17
C ARG A 377 8.82 -0.35 3.94
N VAL A 378 8.71 -0.95 2.76
CA VAL A 378 8.88 -0.22 1.51
C VAL A 378 7.73 -0.52 0.58
N ALA A 379 7.10 0.54 0.05
CA ALA A 379 6.21 0.43 -1.08
C ALA A 379 6.99 0.55 -2.39
N LEU A 380 6.90 -0.48 -3.22
CA LEU A 380 7.48 -0.53 -4.56
C LEU A 380 6.63 0.28 -5.55
N ASN A 381 5.35 0.45 -5.25
CA ASN A 381 4.45 1.44 -5.82
C ASN A 381 3.52 1.97 -4.72
N ALA A 382 3.39 3.29 -4.61
CA ALA A 382 2.42 3.96 -3.75
C ALA A 382 1.64 5.08 -4.47
N ASP A 383 1.67 5.12 -5.81
CA ASP A 383 0.86 6.08 -6.57
C ASP A 383 -0.63 5.79 -6.34
N PRO A 384 -1.46 6.83 -6.18
CA PRO A 384 -2.90 6.65 -6.21
C PRO A 384 -3.32 6.16 -7.61
N GLY A 385 -4.14 5.11 -7.66
CA GLY A 385 -4.85 4.67 -8.86
C GLY A 385 -6.36 4.68 -8.61
N ASP A 386 -7.17 4.78 -9.67
CA ASP A 386 -8.61 4.58 -9.57
C ASP A 386 -8.94 3.16 -9.10
N VAL A 387 -9.93 3.09 -8.22
CA VAL A 387 -10.21 1.89 -7.46
C VAL A 387 -11.40 1.13 -8.08
N TYR A 388 -11.21 -0.19 -8.22
CA TYR A 388 -12.08 -1.33 -8.61
C TYR A 388 -13.62 -1.12 -8.77
N GLU A 389 -14.21 -1.12 -9.96
CA GLU A 389 -15.68 -1.20 -10.12
C GLU A 389 -16.06 -2.45 -10.93
N GLY A 390 -16.98 -3.27 -10.40
CA GLY A 390 -17.53 -4.42 -11.14
C GLY A 390 -16.53 -5.53 -11.52
N GLY A 391 -15.45 -5.73 -10.75
CA GLY A 391 -14.47 -6.79 -11.02
C GLY A 391 -13.29 -6.38 -11.92
N LYS A 392 -13.14 -5.08 -12.24
CA LYS A 392 -12.04 -4.55 -13.05
C LYS A 392 -11.46 -3.30 -12.40
N TRP A 393 -10.12 -3.19 -12.40
CA TRP A 393 -9.42 -1.98 -11.97
C TRP A 393 -9.72 -0.85 -12.95
N SER A 394 -10.17 0.30 -12.45
CA SER A 394 -10.48 1.48 -13.25
C SER A 394 -9.21 2.24 -13.67
N ALA A 395 -8.16 2.22 -12.84
CA ALA A 395 -6.80 2.59 -13.25
C ALA A 395 -5.78 1.75 -12.50
N GLU A 396 -5.09 0.89 -13.23
CA GLU A 396 -3.86 0.26 -12.74
C GLU A 396 -2.73 1.29 -12.92
N PRO A 397 -2.12 1.83 -11.85
CA PRO A 397 -0.92 2.63 -12.01
C PRO A 397 0.08 1.81 -12.83
N LYS A 398 0.55 2.38 -13.95
CA LYS A 398 1.58 1.76 -14.76
C LYS A 398 2.90 2.47 -14.49
N PRO A 399 4.02 1.74 -14.44
CA PRO A 399 5.33 2.35 -14.31
C PRO A 399 5.64 3.27 -15.51
N PRO A 400 6.50 4.28 -15.36
CA PRO A 400 7.23 4.62 -14.14
C PRO A 400 6.31 5.23 -13.07
N PHE A 401 6.38 4.69 -11.85
CA PHE A 401 5.63 5.21 -10.71
C PHE A 401 6.28 6.50 -10.20
N ASN A 402 5.47 7.46 -9.77
CA ASN A 402 5.95 8.72 -9.20
C ASN A 402 6.41 8.56 -7.74
N SER A 403 5.97 7.49 -7.08
CA SER A 403 6.23 7.14 -5.68
C SER A 403 6.66 5.69 -5.54
N ALA A 404 7.77 5.32 -6.19
CA ALA A 404 8.43 4.03 -5.99
C ALA A 404 9.52 4.09 -4.91
N GLY A 405 9.59 3.06 -4.07
CA GLY A 405 10.60 2.90 -3.02
C GLY A 405 10.35 3.72 -1.76
N VAL A 406 9.14 4.26 -1.59
CA VAL A 406 8.76 5.08 -0.42
C VAL A 406 8.65 4.21 0.83
N THR A 407 9.08 4.74 1.97
CA THR A 407 8.90 4.02 3.24
C THR A 407 7.44 4.10 3.68
N THR A 408 6.86 2.99 4.13
CA THR A 408 5.45 2.91 4.55
C THR A 408 5.24 3.25 6.04
N GLY A 409 6.32 3.51 6.76
CA GLY A 409 6.33 4.00 8.14
C GLY A 409 7.75 3.98 8.70
N GLU A 410 7.90 4.13 10.01
CA GLU A 410 9.20 3.94 10.66
C GLU A 410 9.66 2.48 10.53
N LYS A 411 10.97 2.26 10.49
CA LYS A 411 11.54 0.91 10.47
C LYS A 411 11.22 0.16 11.75
N TRP A 412 11.04 -1.15 11.66
CA TRP A 412 10.98 -1.99 12.85
C TRP A 412 12.38 -2.44 13.27
N VAL A 413 12.61 -2.54 14.59
CA VAL A 413 13.88 -2.97 15.18
C VAL A 413 13.63 -4.10 16.16
N ILE A 414 14.10 -5.29 15.81
CA ILE A 414 13.95 -6.52 16.62
C ILE A 414 15.27 -6.76 17.34
N GLU A 415 15.24 -6.80 18.67
CA GLU A 415 16.40 -7.06 19.52
C GLU A 415 16.26 -8.44 20.16
N LEU A 416 17.24 -9.31 19.91
CA LEU A 416 17.26 -10.68 20.42
C LEU A 416 18.33 -10.88 21.50
N LYS A 417 18.66 -9.82 22.24
CA LYS A 417 19.71 -9.85 23.27
C LYS A 417 19.23 -10.65 24.48
N GLY A 418 20.07 -11.55 24.98
CA GLY A 418 19.79 -12.33 26.18
C GLY A 418 20.43 -13.72 26.08
N GLU A 419 20.60 -14.36 27.22
CA GLU A 419 21.05 -15.76 27.34
C GLU A 419 19.87 -16.71 27.63
N THR A 420 18.78 -16.18 28.17
CA THR A 420 17.54 -16.92 28.47
C THR A 420 16.37 -16.50 27.56
N ILE A 421 15.32 -17.33 27.51
CA ILE A 421 14.10 -17.01 26.74
C ILE A 421 13.44 -15.74 27.28
N GLU A 422 13.39 -15.61 28.60
CA GLU A 422 12.78 -14.50 29.31
C GLU A 422 13.54 -13.19 29.06
N GLU A 423 14.88 -13.24 29.06
CA GLU A 423 15.71 -12.09 28.72
C GLU A 423 15.48 -11.64 27.28
N ILE A 424 15.46 -12.57 26.32
CA ILE A 424 15.18 -12.22 24.92
C ILE A 424 13.79 -11.58 24.80
N LYS A 425 12.75 -12.23 25.36
CA LYS A 425 11.36 -11.72 25.33
C LYS A 425 11.21 -10.36 26.03
N SER A 426 12.04 -10.05 27.04
CA SER A 426 12.02 -8.73 27.70
C SER A 426 12.41 -7.57 26.78
N ASN A 427 13.09 -7.85 25.66
CA ASN A 427 13.45 -6.85 24.65
C ASN A 427 12.36 -6.69 23.56
N PHE A 428 11.26 -7.47 23.62
CA PHE A 428 10.19 -7.34 22.63
C PHE A 428 9.47 -5.99 22.76
N LYS A 429 9.48 -5.23 21.67
CA LYS A 429 8.89 -3.89 21.58
C LYS A 429 7.45 -3.93 21.09
N TYR A 430 7.16 -4.85 20.16
CA TYR A 430 5.89 -4.90 19.42
C TYR A 430 4.88 -5.85 20.09
N THR A 431 4.69 -5.68 21.41
CA THR A 431 3.81 -6.54 22.21
C THR A 431 2.42 -5.94 22.37
N ALA A 432 1.43 -6.76 22.70
CA ALA A 432 0.08 -6.26 23.00
C ALA A 432 0.05 -5.22 24.14
N ALA A 433 0.96 -5.32 25.11
CA ALA A 433 1.07 -4.37 26.22
C ALA A 433 1.70 -3.02 25.83
N ASN A 434 2.52 -3.01 24.77
CA ASN A 434 3.27 -1.86 24.28
C ASN A 434 2.64 -1.22 23.02
N ARG A 435 1.38 -1.52 22.72
CA ARG A 435 0.63 -0.85 21.63
C ARG A 435 0.60 0.67 21.84
N ASN A 436 0.54 1.41 20.74
CA ASN A 436 0.47 2.87 20.80
C ASN A 436 -0.76 3.34 21.58
N LYS A 437 -0.56 4.42 22.35
CA LYS A 437 -1.59 5.08 23.17
C LYS A 437 -1.67 6.58 22.89
N VAL A 438 -0.82 7.08 22.01
CA VAL A 438 -0.83 8.48 21.60
C VAL A 438 -1.96 8.62 20.58
N ALA A 439 -2.93 9.47 20.91
CA ALA A 439 -4.03 9.73 19.98
C ALA A 439 -3.60 10.71 18.88
N PRO A 440 -4.20 10.59 17.67
CA PRO A 440 -4.06 11.59 16.63
C PRO A 440 -4.44 12.99 17.12
N GLN A 441 -3.84 14.01 16.52
CA GLN A 441 -4.09 15.40 16.87
C GLN A 441 -4.27 16.27 15.63
N PHE A 442 -5.37 17.02 15.60
CA PHE A 442 -5.51 18.12 14.68
C PHE A 442 -4.60 19.28 15.08
N LYS A 443 -4.06 19.97 14.10
CA LYS A 443 -3.33 21.23 14.33
C LYS A 443 -4.23 22.21 15.08
N ARG A 444 -3.65 22.99 16.00
CA ARG A 444 -4.38 24.05 16.70
C ARG A 444 -5.05 24.99 15.69
N ASN A 445 -6.34 25.27 15.91
CA ASN A 445 -7.20 26.06 15.02
C ASN A 445 -7.45 25.43 13.64
N SER A 446 -7.25 24.12 13.48
CA SER A 446 -7.78 23.39 12.32
C SER A 446 -9.28 23.67 12.19
N LYS A 447 -9.70 24.02 10.98
CA LYS A 447 -11.10 24.28 10.65
C LYS A 447 -11.62 23.15 9.78
N VAL A 448 -12.89 22.84 9.96
CA VAL A 448 -13.68 22.08 9.00
C VAL A 448 -14.40 23.07 8.10
N LYS A 449 -14.53 22.75 6.82
CA LYS A 449 -15.35 23.50 5.86
C LYS A 449 -16.32 22.56 5.19
N VAL A 450 -17.55 23.01 4.97
CA VAL A 450 -18.51 22.32 4.11
C VAL A 450 -18.83 23.24 2.94
N GLU A 451 -18.55 22.76 1.73
CA GLU A 451 -18.77 23.49 0.48
C GLU A 451 -19.83 22.79 -0.37
N ASN A 452 -20.16 23.37 -1.53
CA ASN A 452 -21.11 22.80 -2.49
C ASN A 452 -22.51 22.54 -1.91
N LEU A 453 -23.00 23.50 -1.12
CA LEU A 453 -24.22 23.36 -0.32
C LEU A 453 -25.49 23.20 -1.17
N ASP A 454 -25.52 23.70 -2.41
CA ASP A 454 -26.66 23.58 -3.34
C ASP A 454 -26.69 22.27 -4.14
N ALA A 455 -25.69 21.40 -3.95
CA ALA A 455 -25.62 20.06 -4.53
C ALA A 455 -25.22 19.05 -3.43
N VAL A 456 -24.39 18.05 -3.75
CA VAL A 456 -23.82 17.14 -2.73
C VAL A 456 -22.76 17.91 -1.93
N PRO A 457 -22.98 18.21 -0.63
CA PRO A 457 -22.03 18.97 0.13
C PRO A 457 -20.70 18.23 0.27
N ASN A 458 -19.58 18.97 0.19
CA ASN A 458 -18.24 18.41 0.31
C ASN A 458 -17.59 18.88 1.61
N LEU A 459 -17.32 17.93 2.50
CA LEU A 459 -16.61 18.13 3.76
C LEU A 459 -15.11 18.18 3.50
N THR A 460 -14.47 19.29 3.85
CA THR A 460 -13.03 19.50 3.67
C THR A 460 -12.35 19.86 4.99
N PHE A 461 -11.23 19.20 5.29
CA PHE A 461 -10.41 19.52 6.46
C PHE A 461 -8.94 19.07 6.27
N LEU A 462 -8.04 19.77 6.95
CA LEU A 462 -6.62 19.38 7.05
C LEU A 462 -6.51 18.10 7.87
N GLN A 463 -5.74 17.13 7.36
CA GLN A 463 -5.53 15.87 8.07
C GLN A 463 -4.93 16.08 9.46
N ALA A 464 -5.32 15.23 10.41
CA ALA A 464 -4.66 15.14 11.70
C ALA A 464 -3.25 14.54 11.53
N LYS A 465 -2.40 14.71 12.55
CA LYS A 465 -1.10 14.04 12.63
C LYS A 465 -1.10 13.07 13.80
N ASP A 466 -0.32 12.02 13.64
CA ASP A 466 -0.13 10.97 14.63
C ASP A 466 1.37 10.61 14.66
N ASP A 467 1.84 9.99 15.74
CA ASP A 467 3.23 9.54 15.85
C ASP A 467 3.52 8.28 15.02
N GLN A 468 2.48 7.48 14.74
CA GLN A 468 2.53 6.35 13.82
C GLN A 468 1.77 6.65 12.52
N MET A 469 0.44 6.77 12.61
CA MET A 469 -0.43 7.08 11.48
C MET A 469 -1.83 7.48 11.93
N VAL A 470 -2.52 8.27 11.10
CA VAL A 470 -3.98 8.36 11.18
C VAL A 470 -4.53 7.25 10.32
N HIS A 471 -5.30 6.32 10.87
CA HIS A 471 -5.89 5.22 10.10
C HIS A 471 -7.14 5.69 9.36
N HIS A 472 -8.05 6.35 10.08
CA HIS A 472 -9.32 6.80 9.53
C HIS A 472 -9.88 8.01 10.29
N TYR A 473 -10.95 8.56 9.73
CA TYR A 473 -11.79 9.58 10.37
C TYR A 473 -13.19 9.01 10.61
N GLU A 474 -13.69 9.18 11.83
CA GLU A 474 -15.11 9.05 12.12
C GLU A 474 -15.79 10.40 11.82
N VAL A 475 -16.74 10.40 10.90
CA VAL A 475 -17.49 11.59 10.47
C VAL A 475 -18.95 11.42 10.85
N LYS A 476 -19.43 12.27 11.76
CA LYS A 476 -20.80 12.25 12.26
C LYS A 476 -21.52 13.51 11.81
N VAL A 477 -22.64 13.35 11.09
CA VAL A 477 -23.50 14.47 10.67
C VAL A 477 -24.83 14.38 11.40
N THR A 478 -25.25 15.48 12.01
CA THR A 478 -26.44 15.53 12.87
C THR A 478 -27.33 16.70 12.49
N LYS A 479 -28.65 16.49 12.42
CA LYS A 479 -29.64 17.58 12.26
C LYS A 479 -29.68 18.43 13.52
N GLU A 480 -29.48 19.74 13.40
CA GLU A 480 -29.46 20.63 14.58
C GLU A 480 -30.79 20.69 15.31
N LYS A 481 -31.90 20.58 14.56
CA LYS A 481 -33.26 20.72 15.12
C LYS A 481 -33.58 19.68 16.20
N ASN A 482 -33.11 18.45 16.05
CA ASN A 482 -33.54 17.32 16.89
C ASN A 482 -32.40 16.37 17.30
N GLY A 483 -31.15 16.65 16.92
CA GLY A 483 -30.01 15.78 17.24
C GLY A 483 -30.00 14.45 16.49
N PHE A 484 -30.83 14.29 15.46
CA PHE A 484 -30.87 13.05 14.68
C PHE A 484 -29.59 12.89 13.85
N VAL A 485 -28.91 11.75 14.00
CA VAL A 485 -27.70 11.40 13.25
C VAL A 485 -28.12 10.91 11.87
N VAL A 486 -27.76 11.68 10.83
CA VAL A 486 -28.04 11.31 9.44
C VAL A 486 -26.92 10.50 8.82
N GLU A 487 -25.67 10.77 9.23
CA GLU A 487 -24.49 10.06 8.74
C GLU A 487 -23.55 9.73 9.88
N ASN A 488 -22.94 8.54 9.81
CA ASN A 488 -21.90 8.07 10.73
C ASN A 488 -20.89 7.23 9.96
N LEU A 489 -19.96 7.90 9.29
CA LEU A 489 -19.03 7.32 8.34
C LEU A 489 -17.68 7.03 9.01
N LYS A 490 -17.02 5.98 8.55
CA LYS A 490 -15.60 5.74 8.80
C LYS A 490 -14.85 5.83 7.49
N VAL A 491 -14.02 6.85 7.33
CA VAL A 491 -13.34 7.13 6.07
C VAL A 491 -11.83 7.02 6.25
N PHE A 492 -11.17 6.19 5.44
CA PHE A 492 -9.71 6.07 5.48
C PHE A 492 -9.02 7.42 5.25
N SER A 493 -7.90 7.62 5.92
CA SER A 493 -7.06 8.82 5.76
C SER A 493 -6.24 8.82 4.47
N ASN A 494 -6.38 7.78 3.64
CA ASN A 494 -5.54 7.52 2.47
C ASN A 494 -4.05 7.30 2.83
N TYR A 495 -3.76 6.80 4.04
CA TYR A 495 -2.41 6.56 4.55
C TYR A 495 -1.55 5.60 3.70
N MET A 496 -2.19 4.77 2.86
CA MET A 496 -1.51 3.80 2.01
C MET A 496 -0.83 4.41 0.79
N PHE A 497 -1.24 5.61 0.37
CA PHE A 497 -0.69 6.27 -0.81
C PHE A 497 0.48 7.18 -0.47
N SER A 498 1.29 7.48 -1.48
CA SER A 498 2.32 8.50 -1.40
C SER A 498 2.29 9.40 -2.64
N PRO A 499 2.30 10.74 -2.47
CA PRO A 499 2.19 11.41 -1.18
C PRO A 499 0.81 11.23 -0.53
N ILE A 500 0.77 11.24 0.80
CA ILE A 500 -0.47 11.18 1.58
C ILE A 500 -1.21 12.52 1.39
N PRO A 501 -2.50 12.57 1.06
CA PRO A 501 -3.21 13.84 0.90
C PRO A 501 -3.10 14.72 2.15
N ASP A 502 -2.81 16.02 2.00
CA ASP A 502 -2.76 16.94 3.16
C ASP A 502 -4.18 17.31 3.66
N ASN A 503 -5.19 17.18 2.80
CA ASN A 503 -6.59 17.43 3.14
C ASN A 503 -7.46 16.23 2.76
N MET A 504 -8.48 15.98 3.56
CA MET A 504 -9.59 15.12 3.20
C MET A 504 -10.66 15.93 2.48
N ASN A 505 -11.29 15.32 1.47
CA ASN A 505 -12.45 15.84 0.76
C ASN A 505 -13.49 14.72 0.70
N ILE A 506 -14.56 14.84 1.49
CA ILE A 506 -15.52 13.76 1.73
C ILE A 506 -16.91 14.25 1.27
N PRO A 507 -17.50 13.67 0.22
CA PRO A 507 -18.87 14.00 -0.15
C PRO A 507 -19.85 13.51 0.93
N LEU A 508 -20.82 14.35 1.29
CA LEU A 508 -21.87 14.07 2.26
C LEU A 508 -23.19 13.85 1.51
N GLU A 509 -23.43 12.62 1.08
CA GLU A 509 -24.66 12.24 0.35
C GLU A 509 -25.86 12.12 1.30
N GLY A 510 -27.07 11.98 0.72
CA GLY A 510 -28.29 11.66 1.49
C GLY A 510 -28.82 12.78 2.41
N LEU A 511 -28.28 13.99 2.33
CA LEU A 511 -28.73 15.12 3.16
C LEU A 511 -29.97 15.81 2.58
N ASP A 512 -30.97 16.08 3.44
CA ASP A 512 -32.13 16.89 3.07
C ASP A 512 -31.71 18.32 2.72
N GLY A 513 -32.38 18.91 1.72
CA GLY A 513 -32.23 20.32 1.36
C GLY A 513 -32.75 21.29 2.43
N GLN A 514 -32.26 22.52 2.41
CA GLN A 514 -32.65 23.63 3.27
C GLN A 514 -32.61 23.32 4.78
N THR A 515 -31.72 22.41 5.18
CA THR A 515 -31.67 21.84 6.53
C THR A 515 -30.37 22.22 7.24
N ASN A 516 -30.47 22.61 8.51
CA ASN A 516 -29.30 22.89 9.35
C ASN A 516 -28.72 21.60 9.92
N TYR A 517 -27.42 21.43 9.72
CA TYR A 517 -26.63 20.31 10.19
C TYR A 517 -25.42 20.77 10.98
N LYS A 518 -24.94 19.86 11.83
CA LYS A 518 -23.62 19.93 12.45
C LYS A 518 -22.82 18.71 12.01
N VAL A 519 -21.62 18.92 11.51
CA VAL A 519 -20.63 17.86 11.25
C VAL A 519 -19.59 17.84 12.35
N GLU A 520 -19.22 16.64 12.79
CA GLU A 520 -18.14 16.38 13.74
C GLU A 520 -17.19 15.35 13.14
N VAL A 521 -15.89 15.63 13.20
CA VAL A 521 -14.82 14.80 12.62
C VAL A 521 -13.83 14.43 13.72
N THR A 522 -13.62 13.13 13.91
CA THR A 522 -12.65 12.56 14.85
C THR A 522 -11.63 11.73 14.10
N ALA A 523 -10.35 12.08 14.21
CA ALA A 523 -9.25 11.25 13.73
C ALA A 523 -9.00 10.07 14.68
N VAL A 524 -8.72 8.89 14.10
CA VAL A 524 -8.49 7.63 14.82
C VAL A 524 -7.28 6.91 14.23
N ASP A 525 -6.38 6.43 15.09
CA ASP A 525 -5.21 5.62 14.69
C ASP A 525 -5.59 4.12 14.51
N SER A 526 -4.61 3.28 14.20
CA SER A 526 -4.83 1.83 13.99
C SER A 526 -5.15 1.05 15.27
N TYR A 527 -4.89 1.63 16.44
CA TYR A 527 -5.20 1.02 17.74
C TYR A 527 -6.49 1.55 18.37
N GLY A 528 -7.18 2.47 17.70
CA GLY A 528 -8.46 3.03 18.15
C GLY A 528 -8.32 4.22 19.09
N ASN A 529 -7.12 4.80 19.25
CA ASN A 529 -6.93 6.05 19.98
C ASN A 529 -7.58 7.19 19.19
N LYS A 530 -8.34 8.04 19.88
CA LYS A 530 -9.18 9.08 19.25
C LYS A 530 -8.71 10.48 19.60
N SER A 531 -8.63 11.32 18.59
CA SER A 531 -8.43 12.77 18.74
C SER A 531 -9.61 13.45 19.46
N SER A 532 -9.41 14.71 19.86
CA SER A 532 -10.55 15.62 20.06
C SER A 532 -11.17 15.99 18.72
N SER A 533 -12.50 16.02 18.66
CA SER A 533 -13.21 16.34 17.43
C SER A 533 -13.04 17.78 16.98
N ILE A 534 -13.01 18.00 15.66
CA ILE A 534 -13.28 19.30 15.05
C ILE A 534 -14.70 19.28 14.46
N GLN A 535 -15.36 20.43 14.42
CA GLN A 535 -16.77 20.51 14.06
C GLN A 535 -17.11 21.82 13.34
N GLU A 536 -18.17 21.79 12.54
CA GLU A 536 -18.72 22.96 11.86
C GLU A 536 -20.24 22.81 11.72
N ALA A 537 -20.98 23.92 11.84
CA ALA A 537 -22.39 23.97 11.50
C ALA A 537 -22.55 24.44 10.05
N PHE A 538 -23.47 23.85 9.30
CA PHE A 538 -23.75 24.23 7.93
C PHE A 538 -25.21 24.05 7.59
N LYS A 539 -25.68 24.76 6.56
CA LYS A 539 -27.03 24.61 6.04
C LYS A 539 -26.95 24.16 4.59
N THR A 540 -27.59 23.05 4.27
CA THR A 540 -27.76 22.66 2.85
C THR A 540 -28.61 23.69 2.14
N GLY A 541 -28.26 23.97 0.89
CA GLY A 541 -29.09 24.73 -0.03
C GLY A 541 -30.31 23.93 -0.46
N GLY A 542 -30.96 24.33 -1.54
CA GLY A 542 -32.02 23.51 -2.13
C GLY A 542 -32.30 23.94 -3.56
N THR A 543 -32.65 22.99 -4.41
CA THR A 543 -33.31 23.28 -5.68
C THR A 543 -34.82 23.46 -5.41
N PRO A 544 -35.49 24.50 -5.93
CA PRO A 544 -36.94 24.44 -6.11
C PRO A 544 -37.29 23.17 -6.90
N PRO A 545 -38.40 22.46 -6.63
CA PRO A 545 -38.94 21.52 -7.61
C PRO A 545 -39.08 22.26 -8.95
N GLU A 546 -38.79 21.56 -10.07
CA GLU A 546 -38.90 22.14 -11.42
C GLU A 546 -40.15 23.01 -11.53
N ILE A 547 -39.98 24.24 -12.01
CA ILE A 547 -41.11 25.11 -12.33
C ILE A 547 -41.85 24.39 -13.46
N THR A 548 -42.91 23.67 -13.12
CA THR A 548 -43.92 23.26 -14.10
C THR A 548 -44.30 24.54 -14.84
N PRO A 549 -44.17 24.63 -16.18
CA PRO A 549 -44.56 25.82 -16.90
C PRO A 549 -45.99 26.18 -16.52
N ILE A 550 -46.19 27.41 -16.08
CA ILE A 550 -47.52 28.00 -16.01
C ILE A 550 -48.05 27.94 -17.45
N GLU A 551 -49.09 27.15 -17.68
CA GLU A 551 -49.94 27.33 -18.84
C GLU A 551 -50.59 28.71 -18.71
N ASP A 552 -49.92 29.73 -19.24
CA ASP A 552 -50.57 30.98 -19.57
C ASP A 552 -51.53 30.70 -20.74
N GLY A 553 -52.81 30.72 -20.40
CA GLY A 553 -53.90 30.42 -21.30
C GLY A 553 -53.85 31.25 -22.57
N LYS A 554 -54.15 30.59 -23.69
CA LYS A 554 -54.84 31.24 -24.80
C LYS A 554 -56.34 31.13 -24.56
N MET A 555 -56.92 32.23 -24.07
CA MET A 555 -58.21 32.68 -24.57
C MET A 555 -57.99 33.25 -25.97
N GLN A 556 -58.35 32.48 -27.00
CA GLN A 556 -59.16 32.88 -28.16
C GLN A 556 -59.49 31.64 -28.99
#